data_AF-A0A939BU42-F1
#
_entry.id   AF-A0A939BU42-F1
#
_cell.length_a   1.000
_cell.length_b   1.000
_cell.length_c   1.000
_cell.angle_alpha   90.00
_cell.angle_beta   90.00
_cell.angle_gamma   90.00
#
_symmetry.space_group_name_H-M   'P 1'
#
loop_
_entity.id
_entity.type
_entity.pdbx_description
1 polymer ?
#
loop_
_entity_poly.entity_id
_entity_poly.type
_entity_poly.pdbx_seq_one_letter_code
_entity_poly.pdbx_strand_id
1 'polypeptide(L)'
;MNDVTQQYLADAREVVIAGKLLLQGYTVSRPLSGACRYDLIAEKDGRFIKIQVKSLKRDSAYKNSPLPYPVYVLEAYSLNPVNGQKKGYTRMEVDVIVGYNHEEDCFAAVPLDDFKGKLSAVVHAKEGTRSQYFNSWQALSEV
;
A
#
# COMPACT_ATOMS: atom_id res chain seq x y z
N MET A 1 6.79 3.37 -24.54
CA MET A 1 7.39 2.08 -24.11
C MET A 1 6.99 1.70 -22.67
N ASN A 2 5.94 2.28 -22.08
CA ASN A 2 5.94 2.50 -20.62
C ASN A 2 4.83 1.79 -19.83
N ASP A 3 3.75 1.31 -20.46
CA ASP A 3 2.55 0.90 -19.69
C ASP A 3 2.58 -0.58 -19.27
N VAL A 4 2.97 -1.45 -20.20
CA VAL A 4 3.03 -2.91 -19.97
C VAL A 4 4.05 -3.27 -18.87
N THR A 5 5.22 -2.64 -18.87
CA THR A 5 6.25 -2.86 -17.83
C THR A 5 5.79 -2.38 -16.46
N GLN A 6 5.05 -1.26 -16.40
CA GLN A 6 4.49 -0.76 -15.14
C GLN A 6 3.39 -1.68 -14.60
N GLN A 7 2.59 -2.27 -15.50
CA GLN A 7 1.59 -3.26 -15.15
C GLN A 7 2.23 -4.55 -14.59
N TYR A 8 3.28 -5.08 -15.23
CA TYR A 8 3.99 -6.25 -14.69
C TYR A 8 4.60 -6.00 -13.31
N LEU A 9 5.16 -4.81 -13.10
CA LEU A 9 5.65 -4.41 -11.77
C LEU A 9 4.51 -4.25 -10.76
N ALA A 10 3.30 -3.89 -11.19
CA ALA A 10 2.13 -3.86 -10.31
C ALA A 10 1.70 -5.27 -9.91
N ASP A 11 1.53 -6.17 -10.87
CA ASP A 11 1.15 -7.56 -10.60
C ASP A 11 2.18 -8.28 -9.72
N ALA A 12 3.48 -8.06 -9.96
CA ALA A 12 4.53 -8.64 -9.12
C ALA A 12 4.46 -8.14 -7.66
N ARG A 13 4.14 -6.85 -7.44
CA ARG A 13 3.96 -6.28 -6.10
C ARG A 13 2.81 -6.95 -5.35
N GLU A 14 1.68 -7.16 -6.02
CA GLU A 14 0.52 -7.83 -5.44
C GLU A 14 0.88 -9.26 -4.99
N VAL A 15 1.62 -10.01 -5.83
CA VAL A 15 2.08 -11.37 -5.49
C VAL A 15 3.03 -11.36 -4.29
N VAL A 16 3.99 -10.42 -4.24
CA VAL A 16 4.92 -10.31 -3.10
C VAL A 16 4.17 -9.99 -1.81
N ILE A 17 3.25 -9.03 -1.82
CA ILE A 17 2.46 -8.67 -0.64
C ILE A 17 1.56 -9.83 -0.20
N ALA A 18 0.92 -10.53 -1.14
CA ALA A 18 0.16 -11.74 -0.85
C ALA A 18 1.04 -12.81 -0.18
N GLY A 19 2.25 -13.05 -0.70
CA GLY A 19 3.22 -13.97 -0.10
C GLY A 19 3.62 -13.57 1.33
N LYS A 20 3.92 -12.28 1.57
CA LYS A 20 4.24 -11.80 2.93
C LYS A 20 3.06 -11.95 3.90
N LEU A 21 1.82 -11.78 3.44
CA LEU A 21 0.60 -12.02 4.25
C LEU A 21 0.40 -13.50 4.56
N LEU A 22 0.59 -14.39 3.57
CA LEU A 22 0.51 -15.84 3.76
C LEU A 22 1.51 -16.32 4.82
N LEU A 23 2.74 -15.78 4.81
CA LEU A 23 3.76 -16.08 5.83
C LEU A 23 3.37 -15.65 7.25
N GLN A 24 2.40 -14.75 7.39
CA GLN A 24 1.84 -14.31 8.69
C GLN A 24 0.57 -15.08 9.09
N GLY A 25 0.21 -16.10 8.30
CA GLY A 25 -0.95 -16.97 8.55
C GLY A 25 -2.28 -16.38 8.12
N TYR A 26 -2.30 -15.40 7.20
CA TYR A 26 -3.54 -14.94 6.57
C TYR A 26 -3.92 -15.84 5.40
N THR A 27 -5.21 -16.10 5.21
CA THR A 27 -5.75 -16.54 3.93
C THR A 27 -5.82 -15.32 3.00
N VAL A 28 -5.31 -15.42 1.77
CA VAL A 28 -5.31 -14.29 0.82
C VAL A 28 -6.10 -14.62 -0.43
N SER A 29 -6.97 -13.71 -0.86
CA SER A 29 -7.76 -13.81 -2.09
C SER A 29 -7.53 -12.59 -2.98
N ARG A 30 -7.54 -12.79 -4.31
CA ARG A 30 -7.49 -11.72 -5.32
C ARG A 30 -8.80 -11.74 -6.14
N PRO A 31 -9.45 -10.59 -6.40
CA PRO A 31 -10.59 -10.56 -7.31
C PRO A 31 -10.16 -10.93 -8.73
N LEU A 32 -10.98 -11.70 -9.44
CA LEU A 32 -10.67 -12.15 -10.81
C LEU A 32 -10.78 -11.02 -11.86
N SER A 33 -11.40 -9.90 -11.50
CA SER A 33 -11.58 -8.75 -12.39
C SER A 33 -11.01 -7.49 -11.75
N GLY A 34 -10.54 -6.55 -12.59
CA GLY A 34 -10.08 -5.22 -12.17
C GLY A 34 -11.21 -4.23 -11.86
N ALA A 35 -12.45 -4.69 -11.70
CA ALA A 35 -13.58 -3.83 -11.35
C ALA A 35 -13.56 -3.43 -9.86
N CYS A 36 -12.91 -4.23 -9.01
CA CYS A 36 -12.69 -3.91 -7.60
C CYS A 36 -11.67 -2.79 -7.47
N ARG A 37 -11.86 -1.93 -6.46
CA ARG A 37 -10.91 -0.86 -6.11
C ARG A 37 -9.89 -1.28 -5.05
N TYR A 38 -9.78 -2.57 -4.78
CA TYR A 38 -8.78 -3.21 -3.93
C TYR A 38 -8.16 -4.36 -4.74
N ASP A 39 -6.92 -4.72 -4.42
CA ASP A 39 -6.19 -5.77 -5.12
C ASP A 39 -6.29 -7.10 -4.38
N LEU A 40 -6.33 -7.08 -3.04
CA LEU A 40 -6.34 -8.28 -2.20
C LEU A 40 -7.40 -8.21 -1.11
N ILE A 41 -7.85 -9.38 -0.66
CA ILE A 41 -8.52 -9.56 0.63
C ILE A 41 -7.63 -10.46 1.47
N ALA A 42 -7.28 -10.00 2.68
CA ALA A 42 -6.64 -10.83 3.69
C ALA A 42 -7.68 -11.24 4.73
N GLU A 43 -7.75 -12.53 5.03
CA GLU A 43 -8.63 -13.11 6.04
C GLU A 43 -7.80 -13.78 7.13
N LYS A 44 -8.19 -13.53 8.38
CA LYS A 44 -7.69 -14.26 9.55
C LYS A 44 -8.73 -14.21 10.65
N ASP A 45 -8.99 -15.36 11.28
CA ASP A 45 -9.94 -15.51 12.38
C ASP A 45 -11.35 -14.98 12.05
N GLY A 46 -11.79 -15.14 10.79
CA GLY A 46 -13.10 -14.67 10.31
C GLY A 46 -13.17 -13.18 10.00
N ARG A 47 -12.05 -12.43 10.13
CA ARG A 47 -11.97 -11.01 9.80
C ARG A 47 -11.39 -10.81 8.41
N PHE A 48 -12.11 -10.09 7.56
CA PHE A 48 -11.73 -9.80 6.18
C PHE A 48 -11.26 -8.35 6.04
N ILE A 49 -10.12 -8.15 5.40
CA ILE A 49 -9.49 -6.83 5.22
C ILE A 49 -9.24 -6.60 3.73
N LYS A 50 -9.85 -5.57 3.15
CA LYS A 50 -9.64 -5.18 1.75
C LYS A 50 -8.37 -4.32 1.66
N ILE A 51 -7.44 -4.77 0.85
CA ILE A 51 -6.10 -4.18 0.71
C ILE A 51 -5.92 -3.68 -0.72
N GLN A 52 -5.55 -2.40 -0.85
CA GLN A 52 -5.01 -1.87 -2.11
C GLN A 52 -3.49 -1.85 -2.02
N VAL A 53 -2.83 -2.49 -2.97
CA VAL A 53 -1.37 -2.53 -3.12
C VAL A 53 -0.91 -1.39 -4.02
N LYS A 54 0.13 -0.68 -3.57
CA LYS A 54 0.72 0.49 -4.23
C LYS A 54 2.24 0.42 -4.21
N SER A 55 2.88 1.30 -4.96
CA SER A 55 4.32 1.48 -4.90
C SER A 55 4.64 2.34 -3.69
N LEU A 56 5.61 1.89 -2.89
CA LEU A 56 6.23 2.71 -1.86
C LEU A 56 7.48 3.33 -2.47
N LYS A 57 7.61 4.66 -2.40
CA LYS A 57 8.71 5.40 -3.03
C LYS A 57 9.41 6.24 -1.98
N ARG A 58 10.74 6.42 -2.08
CA ARG A 58 11.43 7.41 -1.26
C ARG A 58 10.83 8.80 -1.52
N ASP A 59 10.54 9.53 -0.46
CA ASP A 59 10.02 10.87 -0.55
C ASP A 59 11.16 11.83 -0.95
N SER A 60 11.02 12.46 -2.12
CA SER A 60 12.03 13.37 -2.66
C SER A 60 12.21 14.62 -1.80
N ALA A 61 11.19 15.02 -1.03
CA ALA A 61 11.29 16.12 -0.08
C ALA A 61 12.33 15.87 1.02
N TYR A 62 12.65 14.59 1.30
CA TYR A 62 13.62 14.17 2.31
C TYR A 62 14.97 13.75 1.73
N LYS A 63 15.23 13.97 0.43
CA LYS A 63 16.48 13.55 -0.24
C LYS A 63 17.75 14.09 0.43
N ASN A 64 17.70 15.31 0.97
CA ASN A 64 18.82 15.95 1.67
C ASN A 64 18.57 16.05 3.19
N SER A 65 17.63 15.27 3.72
CA SER A 65 17.30 15.26 5.13
C SER A 65 18.49 14.76 5.96
N PRO A 66 18.79 15.35 7.13
CA PRO A 66 19.81 14.85 8.04
C PRO A 66 19.38 13.57 8.78
N LEU A 67 18.16 13.09 8.57
CA LEU A 67 17.66 11.87 9.20
C LEU A 67 18.53 10.66 8.80
N PRO A 68 18.92 9.80 9.75
CA PRO A 68 19.78 8.65 9.47
C PRO A 68 19.03 7.46 8.84
N TYR A 69 17.81 7.68 8.36
CA TYR A 69 16.93 6.65 7.79
C TYR A 69 16.04 7.25 6.68
N PRO A 70 15.58 6.42 5.73
CA PRO A 70 14.73 6.89 4.63
C PRO A 70 13.32 7.26 5.09
N VAL A 71 12.72 8.18 4.37
CA VAL A 71 11.30 8.54 4.48
C VAL A 71 10.63 8.21 3.15
N TYR A 72 9.45 7.63 3.21
CA TYR A 72 8.71 7.18 2.04
C TYR A 72 7.40 7.93 1.88
N VAL A 73 6.94 8.01 0.64
CA VAL A 73 5.60 8.44 0.27
C VAL A 73 4.80 7.24 -0.23
N LEU A 74 3.58 7.13 0.27
CA LEU A 74 2.59 6.13 -0.12
C LEU A 74 1.37 6.84 -0.69
N GLU A 75 1.01 6.51 -1.94
CA GLU A 75 -0.15 7.08 -2.61
C GLU A 75 -1.42 6.26 -2.35
N ALA A 76 -2.54 6.93 -2.08
CA ALA A 76 -3.85 6.34 -1.78
C ALA A 76 -4.94 6.83 -2.75
N TYR A 77 -4.66 6.74 -4.05
CA TYR A 77 -5.65 7.01 -5.10
C TYR A 77 -5.60 5.98 -6.22
N SER A 78 -6.63 5.95 -7.04
CA SER A 78 -6.62 5.35 -8.37
C SER A 78 -6.72 6.44 -9.42
N LEU A 79 -6.21 6.18 -10.62
CA LEU A 79 -6.40 7.05 -11.78
C LEU A 79 -7.65 6.59 -12.53
N ASN A 80 -8.49 7.54 -12.93
CA ASN A 80 -9.53 7.25 -13.91
C ASN A 80 -8.85 7.04 -15.28
N PRO A 81 -9.04 5.88 -15.94
CA PRO A 81 -8.34 5.55 -17.17
C PRO A 81 -8.77 6.43 -18.36
N VAL A 82 -9.92 7.10 -18.29
CA VAL A 82 -10.45 7.94 -19.36
C VAL A 82 -9.90 9.36 -19.30
N ASN A 83 -9.82 9.95 -18.11
CA ASN A 83 -9.47 11.38 -17.95
C ASN A 83 -8.25 11.63 -17.06
N GLY A 84 -7.60 10.60 -16.53
CA GLY A 84 -6.42 10.71 -15.66
C GLY A 84 -6.70 11.33 -14.29
N GLN A 85 -7.95 11.59 -13.93
CA GLN A 85 -8.29 12.21 -12.65
C GLN A 85 -7.97 11.26 -11.50
N LYS A 86 -7.31 11.79 -10.47
CA LYS A 86 -7.05 11.05 -9.22
C LYS A 86 -8.33 10.97 -8.40
N LYS A 87 -8.69 9.75 -8.00
CA LYS A 87 -9.81 9.49 -7.08
C LYS A 87 -9.30 8.75 -5.85
N GLY A 88 -9.48 9.35 -4.68
CA GLY A 88 -9.18 8.69 -3.40
C GLY A 88 -10.04 7.44 -3.17
N TYR A 89 -9.62 6.62 -2.22
CA TYR A 89 -10.42 5.47 -1.75
C TYR A 89 -11.33 5.89 -0.59
N THR A 90 -12.43 5.16 -0.43
CA THR A 90 -13.34 5.23 0.71
C THR A 90 -13.26 3.95 1.55
N ARG A 91 -13.72 3.97 2.80
CA ARG A 91 -13.73 2.79 3.69
C ARG A 91 -14.61 1.65 3.17
N MET A 92 -15.61 1.95 2.33
CA MET A 92 -16.37 0.90 1.67
C MET A 92 -15.56 0.16 0.59
N GLU A 93 -14.53 0.79 0.05
CA GLU A 93 -13.72 0.26 -1.04
C GLU A 93 -12.44 -0.42 -0.51
N VAL A 94 -11.74 0.23 0.42
CA VAL A 94 -10.43 -0.22 0.91
C VAL A 94 -10.30 0.05 2.42
N ASP A 95 -9.71 -0.90 3.14
CA ASP A 95 -9.44 -0.77 4.57
C ASP A 95 -7.99 -0.33 4.83
N VAL A 96 -7.04 -0.90 4.08
CA VAL A 96 -5.59 -0.66 4.23
C VAL A 96 -4.94 -0.42 2.87
N ILE A 97 -4.04 0.57 2.81
CA ILE A 97 -3.14 0.78 1.68
C ILE A 97 -1.79 0.14 2.03
N VAL A 98 -1.33 -0.79 1.19
CA VAL A 98 -0.01 -1.43 1.35
C VAL A 98 0.92 -0.96 0.25
N GLY A 99 1.94 -0.20 0.61
CA GLY A 99 3.03 0.17 -0.29
C GLY A 99 4.14 -0.87 -0.27
N TYR A 100 4.67 -1.25 -1.44
CA TYR A 100 5.91 -2.04 -1.55
C TYR A 100 6.96 -1.30 -2.37
N ASN A 101 8.19 -1.29 -1.86
CA ASN A 101 9.38 -0.85 -2.57
C ASN A 101 10.23 -2.09 -2.90
N HIS A 102 10.35 -2.39 -4.20
CA HIS A 102 11.06 -3.57 -4.68
C HIS A 102 12.59 -3.38 -4.73
N GLU A 103 13.08 -2.14 -4.79
CA GLU A 103 14.52 -1.85 -4.79
C GLU A 103 15.13 -2.09 -3.41
N GLU A 104 14.34 -1.87 -2.35
CA GLU A 104 14.78 -1.94 -0.94
C GLU A 104 14.14 -3.11 -0.17
N ASP A 105 13.31 -3.93 -0.84
CA ASP A 105 12.48 -4.99 -0.25
C ASP A 105 11.81 -4.60 1.07
N CYS A 106 11.18 -3.42 1.08
CA CYS A 106 10.45 -2.92 2.25
C CYS A 106 8.99 -2.60 1.90
N PHE A 107 8.14 -2.60 2.91
CA PHE A 107 6.73 -2.29 2.76
C PHE A 107 6.21 -1.38 3.87
N ALA A 108 5.05 -0.79 3.65
CA ALA A 108 4.29 -0.10 4.69
C ALA A 108 2.81 -0.41 4.53
N ALA A 109 2.15 -0.84 5.61
CA ALA A 109 0.71 -1.09 5.63
C ALA A 109 0.04 -0.02 6.47
N VAL A 110 -0.69 0.91 5.85
CA VAL A 110 -1.29 2.07 6.52
C VAL A 110 -2.81 2.00 6.44
N PRO A 111 -3.56 2.12 7.56
CA PRO A 111 -5.02 2.19 7.53
C PRO A 111 -5.50 3.35 6.67
N LEU A 112 -6.60 3.19 5.93
CA LEU A 112 -7.10 4.25 5.06
C LEU A 112 -7.45 5.54 5.84
N ASP A 113 -8.00 5.42 7.05
CA ASP A 113 -8.35 6.57 7.90
C ASP A 113 -7.13 7.43 8.24
N ASP A 114 -5.96 6.81 8.27
CA ASP A 114 -4.70 7.47 8.59
C ASP A 114 -4.23 8.43 7.49
N PHE A 115 -4.77 8.31 6.27
CA PHE A 115 -4.55 9.28 5.19
C PHE A 115 -5.34 10.58 5.39
N LYS A 116 -6.34 10.62 6.29
CA LYS A 116 -7.14 11.81 6.63
C LYS A 116 -7.73 12.50 5.39
N GLY A 117 -8.25 11.70 4.46
CA GLY A 117 -8.82 12.17 3.18
C GLY A 117 -7.81 12.64 2.13
N LYS A 118 -6.51 12.58 2.41
CA LYS A 118 -5.45 12.94 1.46
C LYS A 118 -5.18 11.79 0.48
N LEU A 119 -4.63 12.15 -0.68
CA LEU A 119 -4.26 11.18 -1.72
C LEU A 119 -2.89 10.54 -1.50
N SER A 120 -2.16 10.94 -0.45
CA SER A 120 -0.89 10.33 -0.06
C SER A 120 -0.60 10.54 1.41
N ALA A 121 0.27 9.70 1.94
CA ALA A 121 0.80 9.79 3.29
C ALA A 121 2.32 9.60 3.29
N VAL A 122 2.97 10.22 4.26
CA VAL A 122 4.39 10.03 4.56
C VAL A 122 4.52 8.92 5.60
N VAL A 123 5.50 8.05 5.40
CA VAL A 123 5.87 6.93 6.29
C VAL A 123 7.36 6.99 6.57
N HIS A 124 7.74 7.11 7.83
CA HIS A 124 9.14 7.09 8.26
C HIS A 124 9.61 5.65 8.49
N ALA A 125 10.85 5.31 8.11
CA ALA A 125 11.36 3.95 8.28
C ALA A 125 11.68 3.54 9.73
N LYS A 126 11.74 4.50 10.67
CA LYS A 126 12.16 4.22 12.06
C LYS A 126 11.34 4.97 13.09
N GLU A 127 11.48 6.30 13.14
CA GLU A 127 10.78 7.16 14.09
C GLU A 127 10.09 8.31 13.36
N GLY A 128 9.03 8.86 13.94
CA GLY A 128 8.25 9.93 13.34
C GLY A 128 6.95 9.45 12.72
N THR A 129 6.53 10.11 11.64
CA THR A 129 5.17 9.92 11.11
C THR A 129 4.97 8.50 10.61
N ARG A 130 3.98 7.79 11.19
CA ARG A 130 3.53 6.46 10.75
C ARG A 130 4.61 5.38 10.76
N SER A 131 5.68 5.55 11.53
CA SER A 131 6.77 4.57 11.53
C SER A 131 6.36 3.20 12.07
N GLN A 132 5.30 3.13 12.90
CA GLN A 132 4.72 1.87 13.37
C GLN A 132 4.14 0.99 12.25
N TYR A 133 3.87 1.57 11.08
CA TYR A 133 3.35 0.90 9.90
C TYR A 133 4.42 0.46 8.91
N PHE A 134 5.68 0.88 9.11
CA PHE A 134 6.79 0.48 8.25
C PHE A 134 7.25 -0.95 8.59
N ASN A 135 7.38 -1.80 7.58
CA ASN A 135 7.69 -3.23 7.69
C ASN A 135 6.86 -3.97 8.75
N SER A 136 5.60 -3.56 8.89
CA SER A 136 4.70 -3.99 9.96
C SER A 136 3.31 -4.23 9.41
N TRP A 137 2.62 -5.23 9.95
CA TRP A 137 1.22 -5.53 9.67
C TRP A 137 0.26 -4.97 10.73
N GLN A 138 0.75 -4.09 11.61
CA GLN A 138 -0.04 -3.53 12.71
C GLN A 138 -1.39 -2.95 12.24
N ALA A 139 -1.42 -2.27 11.09
CA ALA A 139 -2.66 -1.74 10.51
C ALA A 139 -3.77 -2.78 10.34
N LEU A 140 -3.42 -4.05 10.08
CA LEU A 140 -4.41 -5.12 9.90
C LEU A 140 -5.09 -5.49 11.22
N SER A 141 -4.50 -5.19 12.38
CA SER A 141 -5.20 -5.36 13.67
C SER A 141 -6.10 -4.18 14.05
N GLU A 142 -5.88 -3.00 13.48
CA GLU A 142 -6.54 -1.74 13.87
C GLU A 142 -7.86 -1.47 13.14
N VAL A 143 -8.09 -2.11 11.99
CA VAL A 143 -9.25 -1.85 11.11
C VAL A 143 -10.52 -2.64 11.43
#